data_AF-A0A1H4QXK5-F1
#
_entry.id   AF-A0A1H4QXK5-F1
#
_cell.length_a   1.000
_cell.length_b   1.000
_cell.length_c   1.000
_cell.angle_alpha   90.00
_cell.angle_beta   90.00
_cell.angle_gamma   90.00
#
_symmetry.space_group_name_H-M   'P 1'
#
loop_
_entity.id
_entity.type
_entity.pdbx_description
1 polymer ?
#
loop_
_entity_poly.entity_id
_entity_poly.type
_entity_poly.pdbx_seq_one_letter_code
_entity_poly.pdbx_strand_id
1 'polypeptide(L)'
;MDAGINPTTGDLTGQRINTLANAVYIRLMTPLGTWWKDTAVGSRLHELRREKDLPRVGILAKQYAEQALKPLLDDGRAKKITITAEQPHNGWLDLHIDIIDATGNPQVFRQPVRVI
;
A
#
# COMPACT_ATOMS: atom_id res chain seq x y z
N MET A 1 11.78 15.41 -7.48
CA MET A 1 10.86 16.05 -6.51
C MET A 1 9.47 16.01 -7.11
N ASP A 2 8.58 15.22 -6.51
CA ASP A 2 7.21 15.02 -7.00
C ASP A 2 6.22 15.78 -6.13
N ALA A 3 5.04 16.13 -6.66
CA ALA A 3 3.97 16.64 -5.83
C ALA A 3 3.48 15.51 -4.91
N GLY A 4 3.47 15.74 -3.60
CA GLY A 4 3.16 14.71 -2.62
C GLY A 4 1.68 14.37 -2.58
N ILE A 5 1.40 13.08 -2.47
CA ILE A 5 0.09 12.51 -2.17
C ILE A 5 0.15 11.95 -0.76
N ASN A 6 -0.86 12.23 0.06
CA ASN A 6 -1.04 11.57 1.33
C ASN A 6 -1.39 10.10 1.07
N PRO A 7 -0.56 9.13 1.49
CA PRO A 7 -0.75 7.73 1.15
C PRO A 7 -1.89 7.07 1.92
N THR A 8 -2.44 7.71 2.95
CA THR A 8 -3.60 7.23 3.69
C THR A 8 -4.90 7.76 3.08
N THR A 9 -4.95 9.04 2.68
CA THR A 9 -6.19 9.68 2.21
C THR A 9 -6.28 9.83 0.69
N GLY A 10 -5.15 9.93 -0.01
CA GLY A 10 -5.07 10.25 -1.43
C GLY A 10 -5.04 11.73 -1.77
N ASP A 11 -5.12 12.61 -0.77
CA ASP A 11 -5.13 14.06 -0.99
C ASP A 11 -3.75 14.58 -1.38
N LEU A 12 -3.72 15.63 -2.21
CA LEU A 12 -2.49 16.35 -2.51
C LEU A 12 -2.01 17.10 -1.27
N THR A 13 -0.75 16.91 -0.88
CA THR A 13 -0.17 17.57 0.30
C THR A 13 0.25 19.02 0.02
N GLY A 14 0.30 19.43 -1.25
CA GLY A 14 0.82 20.73 -1.67
C GLY A 14 2.35 20.87 -1.51
N GLN A 15 3.03 19.83 -1.02
CA GLN A 15 4.47 19.81 -0.78
C GLN A 15 5.17 18.98 -1.84
N ARG A 16 6.45 19.29 -2.09
CA ARG A 16 7.32 18.44 -2.88
C ARG A 16 7.96 17.39 -1.99
N ILE A 17 7.84 16.13 -2.38
CA ILE A 17 8.41 15.00 -1.64
C ILE A 17 9.46 14.28 -2.48
N ASN A 18 10.41 13.67 -1.77
CA ASN A 18 11.38 12.72 -2.31
C ASN A 18 11.17 11.31 -1.70
N THR A 19 10.05 11.10 -1.00
CA THR A 19 9.70 9.85 -0.35
C THR A 19 8.99 8.90 -1.31
N LEU A 20 8.75 7.65 -0.88
CA LEU A 20 8.06 6.65 -1.68
C LEU A 20 6.52 6.74 -1.57
N ALA A 21 5.98 7.76 -0.89
CA ALA A 21 4.55 7.87 -0.59
C ALA A 21 3.67 7.76 -1.84
N ASN A 22 4.00 8.49 -2.92
CA ASN A 22 3.24 8.41 -4.17
C ASN A 22 3.26 7.00 -4.77
N ALA A 23 4.43 6.37 -4.78
CA ALA A 23 4.58 5.03 -5.36
C ALA A 23 3.82 3.98 -4.55
N VAL A 24 3.85 4.09 -3.22
CA VAL A 24 3.09 3.23 -2.30
C VAL A 24 1.59 3.42 -2.52
N TYR A 25 1.10 4.67 -2.50
CA TYR A 25 -0.31 4.98 -2.68
C TYR A 25 -0.85 4.44 -4.01
N ILE A 26 -0.17 4.75 -5.12
CA ILE A 26 -0.61 4.32 -6.46
C ILE A 26 -0.65 2.79 -6.55
N ARG A 27 0.36 2.09 -6.03
CA ARG A 27 0.42 0.63 -6.08
C ARG A 27 -0.64 -0.04 -5.21
N LEU A 28 -0.98 0.54 -4.05
CA LEU A 28 -1.99 -0.04 -3.17
C LEU A 28 -3.41 0.27 -3.65
N MET A 29 -3.69 1.49 -4.11
CA MET A 29 -5.05 1.92 -4.46
C MET A 29 -5.48 1.55 -5.88
N THR A 30 -4.54 1.42 -6.81
CA THR A 30 -4.88 1.04 -8.19
C THR A 30 -5.31 -0.42 -8.23
N PRO A 31 -6.48 -0.76 -8.79
CA PRO A 31 -6.84 -2.15 -9.02
C PRO A 31 -5.83 -2.83 -9.94
N LEU A 32 -5.35 -4.02 -9.54
CA LEU A 32 -4.41 -4.79 -10.35
C LEU A 32 -4.97 -5.03 -11.77
N GLY A 33 -4.15 -4.78 -12.79
CA GLY A 33 -4.53 -4.95 -14.19
C GLY A 33 -5.19 -3.74 -14.86
N THR A 34 -5.54 -2.68 -14.12
CA THR A 34 -6.24 -1.52 -14.72
C THR A 34 -5.32 -0.37 -15.12
N TRP A 35 -4.05 -0.39 -14.71
CA TRP A 35 -3.12 0.70 -15.03
C TRP A 35 -2.70 0.66 -16.50
N TRP A 36 -2.93 1.77 -17.21
CA TRP A 36 -2.85 1.84 -18.68
C TRP A 36 -1.46 1.53 -19.27
N LYS A 37 -0.38 1.80 -18.54
CA LYS A 37 0.99 1.60 -19.02
C LYS A 37 1.54 0.21 -18.71
N ASP A 38 1.10 -0.38 -17.60
CA ASP A 38 1.65 -1.62 -17.08
C ASP A 38 0.61 -2.29 -16.18
N THR A 39 0.07 -3.42 -16.63
CA THR A 39 -0.97 -4.18 -15.92
C THR A 39 -0.47 -4.80 -14.62
N ALA A 40 0.84 -4.89 -14.40
CA ALA A 40 1.41 -5.37 -13.14
C ALA A 40 1.32 -4.34 -12.02
N VAL A 41 1.00 -3.08 -12.32
CA VAL A 41 0.79 -2.04 -11.30
C VAL A 41 -0.59 -2.19 -10.67
N GLY A 42 -0.60 -2.23 -9.34
CA GLY A 42 -1.81 -2.22 -8.53
C GLY A 42 -1.85 -3.33 -7.49
N SER A 43 -2.96 -3.40 -6.78
CA SER A 43 -3.23 -4.40 -5.75
C SER A 43 -4.62 -5.02 -5.91
N ARG A 44 -4.79 -6.16 -5.25
CA ARG A 44 -6.07 -6.86 -5.11
C ARG A 44 -6.83 -6.46 -3.85
N LEU A 45 -6.40 -5.41 -3.14
CA LEU A 45 -7.07 -4.93 -1.93
C LEU A 45 -8.52 -4.51 -2.18
N HIS A 46 -8.83 -4.02 -3.39
CA HIS A 46 -10.17 -3.66 -3.80
C HIS A 46 -11.16 -4.85 -3.81
N GLU A 47 -10.67 -6.09 -3.97
CA GLU A 47 -11.48 -7.32 -3.94
C GLU A 47 -11.99 -7.62 -2.53
N LEU A 48 -11.25 -7.19 -1.49
CA LEU A 48 -11.58 -7.47 -0.09
C LEU A 48 -12.78 -6.66 0.44
N ARG A 49 -13.21 -5.64 -0.31
CA ARG A 49 -14.33 -4.75 0.08
C ARG A 49 -15.66 -5.45 0.32
N ARG A 50 -15.81 -6.69 -0.16
CA ARG A 50 -17.01 -7.52 -0.01
C ARG A 50 -16.71 -8.84 0.71
N GLU A 51 -15.48 -9.01 1.19
CA GLU A 51 -15.10 -10.18 1.97
C GLU A 51 -15.55 -10.00 3.42
N LYS A 52 -15.91 -11.12 4.06
CA LYS A 52 -16.28 -11.13 5.46
C LYS A 52 -15.10 -10.76 6.34
N ASP A 53 -15.33 -10.03 7.42
CA ASP A 53 -14.33 -9.65 8.44
C ASP A 53 -13.82 -10.87 9.24
N LEU A 54 -13.01 -11.70 8.58
CA LEU A 54 -12.42 -12.93 9.11
C LEU A 54 -10.89 -12.80 9.20
N PRO A 55 -10.23 -13.45 10.17
CA PRO A 55 -8.77 -13.42 10.31
C PRO A 55 -7.98 -13.75 9.04
N ARG A 56 -8.51 -14.67 8.22
CA ARG A 56 -7.90 -15.03 6.92
C ARG A 56 -7.82 -13.85 5.95
N VAL A 57 -8.73 -12.88 6.06
CA VAL A 57 -8.77 -11.70 5.18
C VAL A 57 -7.67 -10.71 5.53
N GLY A 58 -7.31 -10.57 6.81
CA GLY A 58 -6.12 -9.82 7.21
C GLY A 58 -4.82 -10.41 6.61
N ILE A 59 -4.72 -11.75 6.55
CA ILE A 59 -3.60 -12.44 5.90
C ILE A 59 -3.58 -12.15 4.39
N LEU A 60 -4.72 -12.23 3.72
CA LEU A 60 -4.84 -11.90 2.29
C LEU A 60 -4.50 -10.43 2.01
N ALA A 61 -4.98 -9.50 2.84
CA ALA A 61 -4.69 -8.08 2.72
C ALA A 61 -3.18 -7.81 2.79
N LYS A 62 -2.50 -8.43 3.76
CA LYS A 62 -1.04 -8.38 3.87
C LYS A 62 -0.36 -8.92 2.60
N GLN A 63 -0.74 -10.11 2.14
CA GLN A 63 -0.13 -10.73 0.94
C GLN A 63 -0.33 -9.88 -0.32
N TYR A 64 -1.52 -9.31 -0.50
CA TYR A 64 -1.81 -8.43 -1.64
C TYR A 64 -1.00 -7.14 -1.59
N ALA A 65 -0.80 -6.56 -0.40
CA ALA A 65 0.06 -5.39 -0.24
C ALA A 65 1.54 -5.74 -0.48
N GLU A 66 2.02 -6.89 0.03
CA GLU A 66 3.38 -7.39 -0.23
C GLU A 66 3.62 -7.57 -1.74
N GLN A 67 2.68 -8.19 -2.45
CA GLN A 67 2.77 -8.37 -3.90
C GLN A 67 2.81 -7.04 -4.65
N ALA A 68 1.92 -6.09 -4.29
CA ALA A 68 1.82 -4.80 -4.96
C ALA A 68 3.08 -3.93 -4.78
N LEU A 69 3.73 -4.04 -3.60
CA LEU A 69 4.90 -3.26 -3.23
C LEU A 69 6.23 -3.95 -3.57
N LYS A 70 6.24 -5.25 -3.87
CA LYS A 70 7.43 -6.01 -4.23
C LYS A 70 8.33 -5.32 -5.26
N PRO A 71 7.81 -4.68 -6.34
CA PRO A 71 8.68 -4.03 -7.31
C PRO A 71 9.49 -2.86 -6.74
N LEU A 72 9.09 -2.25 -5.62
CA LEU A 72 9.91 -1.22 -4.95
C LEU A 72 11.21 -1.82 -4.38
N LEU A 73 11.20 -3.08 -3.99
CA LEU A 73 12.41 -3.82 -3.60
C LEU A 73 13.21 -4.22 -4.84
N ASP A 74 12.53 -4.78 -5.85
CA ASP A 74 13.19 -5.29 -7.06
C ASP A 74 13.89 -4.16 -7.85
N ASP A 75 13.29 -2.96 -7.90
CA ASP A 75 13.86 -1.77 -8.54
C ASP A 75 14.94 -1.07 -7.66
N GLY A 76 15.22 -1.58 -6.47
CA GLY A 76 16.19 -0.99 -5.52
C GLY A 76 15.76 0.34 -4.88
N ARG A 77 14.48 0.73 -5.04
CA ARG A 77 13.93 1.96 -4.45
C ARG A 77 13.74 1.87 -2.94
N ALA A 78 13.46 0.66 -2.45
CA ALA A 78 13.39 0.30 -1.05
C ALA A 78 14.41 -0.80 -0.74
N LYS A 79 15.02 -0.72 0.43
CA LYS A 79 15.91 -1.76 0.98
C LYS A 79 15.13 -2.82 1.76
N LYS A 80 14.05 -2.41 2.42
CA LYS A 80 13.21 -3.28 3.25
C LYS A 80 11.79 -2.76 3.27
N ILE A 81 10.83 -3.67 3.21
CA ILE A 81 9.41 -3.41 3.41
C ILE A 81 8.89 -4.43 4.42
N THR A 82 8.21 -3.97 5.47
CA THR A 82 7.54 -4.82 6.47
C THR A 82 6.08 -4.42 6.51
N ILE A 83 5.18 -5.39 6.39
CA ILE A 83 3.73 -5.14 6.38
C ILE A 83 3.08 -5.96 7.50
N THR A 84 2.28 -5.29 8.30
CA THR A 84 1.44 -5.90 9.33
C THR A 84 -0.01 -5.50 9.09
N ALA A 85 -0.93 -6.43 9.32
CA ALA A 85 -2.36 -6.17 9.27
C ALA A 85 -2.92 -6.19 10.70
N GLU A 86 -3.57 -5.11 11.08
CA GLU A 86 -4.37 -5.01 12.29
C GLU A 86 -5.84 -5.19 11.90
N GLN A 87 -6.53 -6.10 12.60
CA GLN A 87 -7.93 -6.45 12.31
C GLN A 87 -8.76 -6.30 13.59
N PRO A 88 -9.29 -5.11 13.88
CA PRO A 88 -10.13 -4.87 15.05
C PRO A 88 -11.54 -5.50 14.96
N HIS A 89 -11.88 -6.15 13.84
CA HIS A 89 -13.18 -6.78 13.58
C HIS A 89 -14.37 -5.81 13.62
N ASN A 90 -14.21 -4.63 13.03
CA ASN A 90 -15.21 -3.56 12.99
C ASN A 90 -15.60 -3.16 11.55
N GLY A 91 -15.40 -4.04 10.57
CA GLY A 91 -15.61 -3.74 9.15
C GLY A 91 -14.42 -3.08 8.47
N TRP A 92 -13.27 -2.97 9.18
CA TRP A 92 -12.03 -2.43 8.66
C TRP A 92 -10.82 -3.27 9.05
N LEU A 93 -9.83 -3.21 8.17
CA LEU A 93 -8.48 -3.73 8.31
C LEU A 93 -7.53 -2.55 8.16
N ASP A 94 -6.55 -2.44 9.04
CA ASP A 94 -5.49 -1.43 8.92
C ASP A 94 -4.18 -2.12 8.57
N LEU A 95 -3.61 -1.76 7.42
CA LEU A 95 -2.27 -2.18 7.04
C LEU A 95 -1.27 -1.12 7.51
N HIS A 96 -0.27 -1.53 8.27
CA HIS A 96 0.90 -0.72 8.60
C HIS A 96 2.05 -1.19 7.71
N ILE A 97 2.63 -0.25 6.98
CA ILE A 97 3.70 -0.49 6.02
C ILE A 97 4.92 0.32 6.45
N ASP A 98 5.94 -0.39 6.93
CA ASP A 98 7.24 0.17 7.29
C ASP A 98 8.22 -0.05 6.14
N ILE A 99 8.76 1.04 5.59
CA ILE A 99 9.71 1.01 4.47
C ILE A 99 11.02 1.65 4.88
N ILE A 100 12.14 1.00 4.57
CA ILE A 100 13.46 1.63 4.55
C ILE A 100 13.78 1.91 3.09
N ASP A 101 13.91 3.19 2.72
CA ASP A 101 14.21 3.57 1.35
C ASP A 101 15.67 3.28 0.94
N ALA A 102 15.99 3.52 -0.33
CA ALA A 102 17.35 3.35 -0.87
C ALA A 102 18.41 4.17 -0.11
N THR A 103 18.04 5.32 0.44
CA THR A 103 18.94 6.19 1.22
C THR A 103 19.09 5.75 2.68
N GLY A 104 18.26 4.79 3.13
CA GLY A 104 18.26 4.30 4.52
C GLY A 104 17.28 5.03 5.44
N ASN A 105 16.43 5.93 4.91
CA ASN A 105 15.46 6.64 5.73
C ASN A 105 14.22 5.77 5.95
N PRO A 106 13.75 5.63 7.21
CA PRO A 106 12.52 4.94 7.53
C PRO A 106 11.30 5.80 7.16
N GLN A 107 10.29 5.16 6.58
CA GLN A 107 9.02 5.76 6.16
C GLN A 107 7.89 4.82 6.59
N VAL A 108 6.88 5.37 7.26
CA VAL A 108 5.73 4.60 7.78
C VAL A 108 4.47 5.05 7.08
N PHE A 109 3.68 4.09 6.60
CA PHE A 109 2.40 4.34 5.94
C PHE A 109 1.30 3.50 6.57
N ARG A 110 0.09 4.05 6.61
CA ARG A 110 -1.12 3.32 7.01
C ARG A 110 -2.11 3.30 5.87
N GLN A 111 -2.64 2.13 5.58
CA GLN A 111 -3.64 1.92 4.54
C GLN A 111 -4.87 1.20 5.13
N PRO A 112 -6.00 1.92 5.32
CA PRO A 112 -7.24 1.28 5.70
C PRO A 112 -7.82 0.49 4.52
N VAL A 113 -8.39 -0.68 4.82
CA VAL A 113 -9.02 -1.59 3.87
C VAL A 113 -10.38 -1.98 4.43
N ARG A 114 -11.43 -1.72 3.67
CA ARG A 114 -12.81 -2.02 4.09
C ARG A 114 -13.11 -3.51 3.90
N VAL A 115 -13.86 -4.08 4.82
CA VAL A 115 -14.44 -5.44 4.78
C VAL A 115 -15.91 -5.37 5.24
N ILE A 116 -16.66 -6.49 5.20
CA ILE A 116 -18.09 -6.54 5.61
C ILE A 116 -18.39 -7.57 6.69
#